data_AF-A0A7L2R9R6-F1
#
_entry.id   AF-A0A7L2R9R6-F1
#
_cell.length_a   1.000
_cell.length_b   1.000
_cell.length_c   1.000
_cell.angle_alpha   90.00
_cell.angle_beta   90.00
_cell.angle_gamma   90.00
#
_symmetry.space_group_name_H-M   'P 1'
#
loop_
_entity.id
_entity.type
_entity.pdbx_description
1 polymer ?
#
loop_
_entity_poly.entity_id
_entity_poly.type
_entity_poly.pdbx_seq_one_letter_code
_entity_poly.pdbx_strand_id
1 'polypeptide(L)'
;GVKTGRCLKDRGSTRGTCEILAWCPVEKRSKPKKPLLGSAENFTVYIKNSIRFPKFKFSKMNVLATDNESYLKTCRYSQEHPYCPIFVLGNIVRWAGGNFQEMASEGGVIGIQIEWNCDLDKAPSECNPHYSFSRLDNKSAETSISSGYNFRFAKYYRDAEGVDYRTLIKAYGIRFDVMVNGKAGKFNIIPTIINISSGLALMGAGAFFCDLVLLYLIKKSNFYRGKKYEEVK
;
A
#
# COMPACT_ATOMS: atom_id res chain seq x y z
N GLY A 1 35.18 4.65 -6.32
CA GLY A 1 36.40 5.16 -5.68
C GLY A 1 36.91 6.36 -6.43
N VAL A 2 38.04 6.91 -6.00
CA VAL A 2 38.69 8.06 -6.63
C VAL A 2 39.62 7.55 -7.74
N LYS A 3 39.60 8.16 -8.94
CA LYS A 3 40.49 7.75 -10.05
C LYS A 3 41.92 8.15 -9.73
N THR A 4 42.88 7.25 -9.95
CA THR A 4 44.32 7.53 -9.72
C THR A 4 45.00 8.17 -10.92
N GLY A 5 44.35 8.16 -12.10
CA GLY A 5 44.90 8.64 -13.36
C GLY A 5 45.63 7.58 -14.18
N ARG A 6 45.82 6.37 -13.64
CA ARG A 6 46.43 5.24 -14.35
C ARG A 6 45.38 4.38 -15.07
N CYS A 7 45.78 3.79 -16.19
CA CYS A 7 44.98 2.85 -16.97
C CYS A 7 45.58 1.44 -16.85
N LEU A 8 44.80 0.50 -16.31
CA LEU A 8 45.19 -0.90 -16.21
C LEU A 8 44.67 -1.65 -17.45
N LYS A 9 45.56 -2.33 -18.17
CA LYS A 9 45.19 -3.22 -19.27
C LYS A 9 45.16 -4.66 -18.75
N ASP A 10 44.07 -5.36 -19.01
CA ASP A 10 43.99 -6.79 -18.71
C ASP A 10 44.86 -7.58 -19.69
N ARG A 11 45.63 -8.57 -19.21
CA ARG A 11 46.60 -9.29 -20.07
C ARG A 11 45.83 -10.05 -21.16
N GLY A 12 45.95 -9.61 -22.41
CA GLY A 12 45.30 -10.22 -23.58
C GLY A 12 43.99 -9.55 -24.03
N SER A 13 43.56 -8.45 -23.40
CA SER A 13 42.36 -7.69 -23.82
C SER A 13 42.73 -6.33 -24.44
N THR A 14 42.03 -5.95 -25.51
CA THR A 14 42.14 -4.61 -26.13
C THR A 14 41.47 -3.52 -25.30
N ARG A 15 40.70 -3.87 -24.26
CA ARG A 15 39.99 -2.93 -23.37
C ARG A 15 40.75 -2.75 -22.05
N GLY A 16 41.15 -1.51 -21.78
CA GLY A 16 41.68 -1.09 -20.48
C GLY A 16 40.60 -0.57 -19.53
N THR A 17 40.87 -0.58 -18.24
CA THR A 17 40.00 0.00 -17.20
C THR A 17 40.77 1.05 -16.38
N CYS A 18 40.07 2.07 -15.89
CA CYS A 18 40.69 3.08 -15.04
C CYS A 18 41.02 2.51 -13.65
N GLU A 19 42.24 2.72 -13.17
CA GLU A 19 42.60 2.42 -11.79
C GLU A 19 41.89 3.39 -10.83
N ILE A 20 41.39 2.85 -9.72
CA ILE A 20 40.70 3.61 -8.68
C ILE A 20 41.21 3.24 -7.29
N LEU A 21 41.28 4.23 -6.41
CA LEU A 21 41.42 4.05 -4.98
C LEU A 21 40.04 3.77 -4.37
N ALA A 22 39.82 2.52 -3.95
CA ALA A 22 38.56 2.03 -3.40
C ALA A 22 38.79 0.75 -2.57
N TRP A 23 37.73 0.23 -1.98
CA TRP A 23 37.69 -1.16 -1.52
C TRP A 23 37.87 -2.10 -2.71
N CYS A 24 38.92 -2.91 -2.67
CA CYS A 24 39.31 -3.83 -3.74
C CYS A 24 39.19 -5.29 -3.27
N PRO A 25 38.80 -6.22 -4.16
CA PRO A 25 38.41 -6.01 -5.56
C PRO A 25 37.03 -5.33 -5.71
N VAL A 26 36.82 -4.64 -6.83
CA VAL A 26 35.56 -3.96 -7.12
C VAL A 26 34.44 -4.96 -7.44
N GLU A 27 33.20 -4.60 -7.09
CA GLU A 27 32.00 -5.38 -7.41
C GLU A 27 31.88 -5.62 -8.93
N LYS A 28 31.65 -6.87 -9.33
CA LYS A 28 31.35 -7.23 -10.72
C LYS A 28 29.94 -6.77 -11.10
N ARG A 29 29.78 -6.21 -12.30
CA ARG A 29 28.47 -5.70 -12.79
C ARG A 29 27.48 -6.78 -13.22
N SER A 30 27.81 -8.07 -13.17
CA SER A 30 26.93 -9.13 -13.68
C SER A 30 25.67 -9.24 -12.82
N LYS A 31 24.49 -9.16 -13.45
CA LYS A 31 23.23 -9.49 -12.80
C LYS A 31 23.09 -11.02 -12.66
N PRO A 32 22.56 -11.54 -11.55
CA PRO A 32 22.25 -12.96 -11.43
C PRO A 32 21.19 -13.34 -12.48
N LYS A 33 21.41 -14.44 -13.21
CA LYS A 33 20.47 -14.93 -14.24
C LYS A 33 19.26 -15.66 -13.66
N LYS A 34 19.35 -16.12 -12.41
CA LYS A 34 18.32 -16.86 -11.69
C LYS A 34 18.32 -16.43 -10.22
N PRO A 35 17.16 -16.45 -9.54
CA PRO A 35 17.11 -16.15 -8.12
C PRO A 35 17.75 -17.28 -7.33
N LEU A 36 18.70 -16.96 -6.45
CA LEU A 36 19.37 -17.96 -5.60
C LEU A 36 18.42 -18.57 -4.57
N LEU A 37 17.40 -17.81 -4.15
CA LEU A 37 16.42 -18.19 -3.14
C LEU A 37 15.01 -18.33 -3.75
N GLY A 38 14.90 -19.06 -4.86
CA GLY A 38 13.60 -19.32 -5.50
C GLY A 38 12.59 -20.01 -4.56
N SER A 39 13.08 -20.84 -3.63
CA SER A 39 12.26 -21.52 -2.62
C SER A 39 11.68 -20.60 -1.54
N ALA A 40 12.11 -19.33 -1.48
CA ALA A 40 11.54 -18.34 -0.56
C ALA A 40 10.06 -18.05 -0.86
N GLU A 41 9.57 -18.46 -2.04
CA GLU A 41 8.14 -18.42 -2.40
C GLU A 41 7.24 -19.10 -1.37
N ASN A 42 7.75 -20.16 -0.73
CA ASN A 42 7.02 -20.95 0.28
C ASN A 42 7.19 -20.43 1.71
N PHE A 43 7.93 -19.32 1.91
CA PHE A 43 8.03 -18.72 3.23
C PHE A 43 6.69 -18.13 3.66
N THR A 44 6.50 -18.08 4.96
CA THR A 44 5.32 -17.49 5.58
C THR A 44 5.68 -16.20 6.31
N VAL A 45 4.74 -15.26 6.30
CA VAL A 45 4.80 -14.02 7.08
C VAL A 45 3.62 -14.00 8.04
N TYR A 46 3.90 -13.75 9.31
CA TYR A 46 2.92 -13.55 10.35
C TYR A 46 2.69 -12.05 10.55
N ILE A 47 1.47 -11.57 10.26
CA ILE A 47 1.12 -10.15 10.39
C ILE A 47 0.14 -9.98 11.56
N LYS A 48 0.64 -9.43 12.67
CA LYS A 48 -0.18 -9.06 13.83
C LYS A 48 -0.54 -7.58 13.75
N ASN A 49 -1.81 -7.30 13.50
CA ASN A 49 -2.36 -5.95 13.43
C ASN A 49 -3.38 -5.72 14.56
N SER A 50 -3.25 -4.59 15.25
CA SER A 50 -4.20 -4.11 16.25
C SER A 50 -4.63 -2.70 15.89
N ILE A 51 -5.94 -2.49 15.81
CA ILE A 51 -6.55 -1.19 15.55
C ILE A 51 -7.24 -0.66 16.80
N ARG A 52 -7.28 0.67 16.90
CA ARG A 52 -8.04 1.38 17.93
C ARG A 52 -8.67 2.61 17.30
N PHE A 53 -9.97 2.79 17.51
CA PHE A 53 -10.68 4.02 17.22
C PHE A 53 -10.90 4.76 18.55
N PRO A 54 -10.01 5.70 18.94
CA PRO A 54 -9.99 6.27 20.30
C PRO A 54 -11.28 7.01 20.64
N LYS A 55 -11.85 7.73 19.67
CA LYS A 55 -13.11 8.47 19.81
C LYS A 55 -14.27 7.57 20.29
N PHE A 56 -14.30 6.32 19.83
CA PHE A 56 -15.35 5.36 20.16
C PHE A 56 -14.93 4.34 21.23
N LYS A 57 -13.70 4.45 21.75
CA LYS A 57 -13.08 3.48 22.68
C LYS A 57 -13.16 2.03 22.19
N PHE A 58 -13.14 1.84 20.86
CA PHE A 58 -13.21 0.52 20.24
C PHE A 58 -11.81 0.06 19.83
N SER A 59 -11.50 -1.20 20.09
CA SER A 59 -10.25 -1.86 19.68
C SER A 59 -10.53 -3.25 19.15
N LYS A 60 -9.78 -3.65 18.12
CA LYS A 60 -9.88 -4.98 17.52
C LYS A 60 -8.54 -5.43 16.96
N MET A 61 -8.38 -6.72 16.74
CA MET A 61 -7.18 -7.33 16.20
C MET A 61 -7.54 -8.22 15.01
N ASN A 62 -6.59 -8.39 14.09
CA ASN A 62 -6.76 -9.25 12.92
C ASN A 62 -6.51 -10.74 13.21
N VAL A 63 -6.11 -11.08 14.44
CA VAL A 63 -5.90 -12.46 14.87
C VAL A 63 -7.17 -12.96 15.55
N LEU A 64 -7.66 -14.13 15.12
CA LEU A 64 -8.82 -14.77 15.75
C LEU A 64 -8.57 -14.95 17.25
N ALA A 65 -9.50 -14.50 18.08
CA ALA A 65 -9.51 -14.81 19.51
C ALA A 65 -10.00 -16.25 19.69
N THR A 66 -9.06 -17.18 19.89
CA THR A 66 -9.35 -18.61 20.09
C THR A 66 -8.36 -19.22 21.08
N ASP A 67 -8.84 -20.16 21.89
CA ASP A 67 -8.01 -20.93 22.83
C ASP A 67 -7.31 -22.12 22.14
N ASN A 68 -7.50 -22.29 20.83
CA ASN A 68 -6.89 -23.36 20.08
C ASN A 68 -5.42 -23.05 19.74
N GLU A 69 -4.49 -23.62 20.50
CA GLU A 69 -3.04 -23.50 20.27
C GLU A 69 -2.57 -24.00 18.89
N SER A 70 -3.34 -24.89 18.25
CA SER A 70 -3.01 -25.42 16.92
C SER A 70 -3.37 -24.48 15.78
N TYR A 71 -4.24 -23.48 16.02
CA TYR A 71 -4.76 -22.58 15.00
C TYR A 71 -3.64 -21.87 14.23
N LEU A 72 -2.69 -21.24 14.95
CA LEU A 72 -1.58 -20.53 14.32
C LEU A 72 -0.55 -21.47 13.66
N LYS A 73 -0.56 -22.77 13.96
CA LYS A 73 0.37 -23.71 13.32
C LYS A 73 -0.13 -24.10 11.94
N THR A 74 -1.44 -24.29 11.80
CA THR A 74 -2.07 -24.85 10.60
C THR A 74 -2.73 -23.81 9.70
N CYS A 75 -3.23 -22.69 10.26
CA CYS A 75 -3.99 -21.75 9.46
C CYS A 75 -3.13 -21.12 8.36
N ARG A 76 -3.75 -20.90 7.21
CA ARG A 76 -3.21 -20.08 6.13
C ARG A 76 -4.28 -19.09 5.71
N TYR A 77 -3.88 -17.85 5.44
CA TYR A 77 -4.82 -16.82 5.04
C TYR A 77 -5.54 -17.21 3.75
N SER A 78 -6.87 -17.07 3.77
CA SER A 78 -7.75 -17.15 2.62
C SER A 78 -8.83 -16.07 2.76
N GLN A 79 -9.52 -15.76 1.66
CA GLN A 79 -10.56 -14.72 1.67
C GLN A 79 -11.75 -15.11 2.57
N GLU A 80 -12.01 -16.41 2.72
CA GLU A 80 -13.02 -16.99 3.59
C GLU A 80 -12.60 -17.00 5.08
N HIS A 81 -11.28 -16.98 5.34
CA HIS A 81 -10.71 -17.00 6.69
C HIS A 81 -9.83 -15.75 6.95
N PRO A 82 -10.43 -14.55 7.00
CA PRO A 82 -9.69 -13.29 7.06
C PRO A 82 -8.91 -13.09 8.36
N TYR A 83 -9.20 -13.87 9.40
CA TYR A 83 -8.55 -13.79 10.70
C TYR A 83 -7.29 -14.66 10.85
N CYS A 84 -6.90 -15.41 9.81
CA CYS A 84 -5.62 -16.10 9.84
C CYS A 84 -4.51 -15.11 9.46
N PRO A 85 -3.57 -14.80 10.38
CA PRO A 85 -2.53 -13.78 10.15
C PRO A 85 -1.30 -14.32 9.38
N ILE A 86 -1.36 -15.55 8.85
CA ILE A 86 -0.21 -16.24 8.23
C ILE A 86 -0.40 -16.28 6.71
N PHE A 87 0.47 -15.56 6.02
CA PHE A 87 0.45 -15.41 4.57
C PHE A 87 1.64 -16.11 3.95
N VAL A 88 1.42 -16.82 2.85
CA VAL A 88 2.52 -17.39 2.04
C VAL A 88 3.01 -16.34 1.06
N LEU A 89 4.32 -16.13 0.96
CA LEU A 89 4.89 -15.06 0.12
C LEU A 89 4.50 -15.19 -1.36
N GLY A 90 4.53 -16.41 -1.91
CA GLY A 90 4.09 -16.67 -3.28
C GLY A 90 2.64 -16.25 -3.53
N ASN A 91 1.75 -16.49 -2.56
CA ASN A 91 0.35 -16.07 -2.66
C ASN A 91 0.21 -14.55 -2.64
N ILE A 92 0.95 -13.85 -1.78
CA ILE A 92 0.94 -12.37 -1.74
C ILE A 92 1.36 -11.80 -3.11
N VAL A 93 2.46 -12.31 -3.67
CA VAL A 93 2.95 -11.87 -4.98
C VAL A 93 1.92 -12.15 -6.08
N ARG A 94 1.29 -13.33 -6.05
CA ARG A 94 0.24 -13.71 -7.01
C ARG A 94 -1.00 -12.83 -6.90
N TRP A 95 -1.47 -12.52 -5.69
CA TRP A 95 -2.62 -11.62 -5.48
C TRP A 95 -2.33 -10.19 -5.91
N ALA A 96 -1.07 -9.75 -5.82
CA ALA A 96 -0.62 -8.47 -6.37
C ALA A 96 -0.44 -8.47 -7.90
N GLY A 97 -0.71 -9.59 -8.59
CA GLY A 97 -0.57 -9.74 -10.04
C GLY A 97 0.87 -9.94 -10.53
N GLY A 98 1.79 -10.32 -9.64
CA GLY A 98 3.21 -10.54 -9.95
C GLY A 98 3.61 -12.01 -10.11
N ASN A 99 4.81 -12.23 -10.66
CA ASN A 99 5.49 -13.53 -10.65
C ASN A 99 6.63 -13.52 -9.62
N PHE A 100 6.64 -14.48 -8.69
CA PHE A 100 7.62 -14.51 -7.61
C PHE A 100 9.06 -14.66 -8.11
N GLN A 101 9.30 -15.52 -9.10
CA GLN A 101 10.66 -15.80 -9.59
C GLN A 101 11.27 -14.61 -10.35
N GLU A 102 10.44 -13.89 -11.11
CA GLU A 102 10.81 -12.63 -11.77
C GLU A 102 11.16 -11.56 -10.71
N MET A 103 10.25 -11.34 -9.75
CA MET A 103 10.44 -10.35 -8.69
C MET A 103 11.60 -10.70 -7.75
N ALA A 104 11.91 -11.97 -7.53
CA ALA A 104 13.06 -12.38 -6.73
C ALA A 104 14.40 -12.08 -7.43
N SER A 105 14.39 -12.01 -8.77
CA SER A 105 15.60 -11.72 -9.56
C SER A 105 15.86 -10.22 -9.69
N GLU A 106 14.81 -9.44 -9.94
CA GLU A 106 14.91 -8.00 -10.17
C GLU A 106 14.74 -7.18 -8.87
N GLY A 107 14.05 -7.77 -7.89
CA GLY A 107 13.50 -7.07 -6.74
C GLY A 107 12.19 -6.34 -7.08
N GLY A 108 11.45 -5.97 -6.05
CA GLY A 108 10.24 -5.17 -6.21
C GLY A 108 9.63 -4.75 -4.88
N VAL A 109 8.51 -4.04 -4.92
CA VAL A 109 7.83 -3.55 -3.73
C VAL A 109 6.35 -3.92 -3.79
N ILE A 110 5.85 -4.59 -2.76
CA ILE A 110 4.45 -4.99 -2.63
C ILE A 110 3.84 -4.30 -1.43
N GLY A 111 2.66 -3.71 -1.64
CA GLY A 111 1.79 -3.19 -0.61
C GLY A 111 0.84 -4.27 -0.12
N ILE A 112 0.82 -4.48 1.19
CA ILE A 112 -0.20 -5.28 1.88
C ILE A 112 -1.11 -4.29 2.59
N GLN A 113 -2.28 -4.06 2.04
CA GLN A 113 -3.25 -3.13 2.57
C GLN A 113 -4.23 -3.88 3.48
N ILE A 114 -4.42 -3.37 4.70
CA ILE A 114 -5.39 -3.89 5.67
C ILE A 114 -6.39 -2.78 5.95
N GLU A 115 -7.60 -2.94 5.46
CA GLU A 115 -8.68 -1.97 5.63
C GLU A 115 -9.67 -2.42 6.70
N TRP A 116 -9.99 -1.50 7.61
CA TRP A 116 -11.00 -1.66 8.66
C TRP A 116 -12.12 -0.63 8.48
N ASN A 117 -13.13 -0.96 7.69
CA ASN A 117 -14.31 -0.12 7.53
C ASN A 117 -15.44 -0.65 8.43
N CYS A 118 -15.63 -0.02 9.59
CA CYS A 118 -16.45 -0.56 10.65
C CYS A 118 -17.64 0.35 10.98
N ASP A 119 -18.83 -0.22 10.85
CA ASP A 119 -20.05 0.34 11.41
C ASP A 119 -20.17 -0.13 12.89
N LEU A 120 -19.92 0.78 13.82
CA LEU A 120 -19.94 0.53 15.26
C LEU A 120 -21.35 0.60 15.87
N ASP A 121 -22.38 0.80 15.05
CA ASP A 121 -23.77 0.58 15.46
C ASP A 121 -24.15 -0.91 15.39
N LYS A 122 -23.39 -1.70 14.63
CA LYS A 122 -23.54 -3.16 14.53
C LYS A 122 -22.69 -3.90 15.56
N ALA A 123 -22.89 -5.22 15.62
CA ALA A 123 -22.09 -6.10 16.47
C ALA A 123 -20.60 -6.01 16.10
N PRO A 124 -19.68 -6.06 17.10
CA PRO A 124 -18.24 -6.06 16.85
C PRO A 124 -17.75 -7.14 15.89
N SER A 125 -18.48 -8.26 15.73
CA SER A 125 -18.19 -9.34 14.79
C SER A 125 -18.26 -8.91 13.31
N GLU A 126 -19.05 -7.89 12.98
CA GLU A 126 -19.21 -7.41 11.59
C GLU A 126 -18.03 -6.55 11.11
N CYS A 127 -17.25 -6.00 12.04
CA CYS A 127 -16.06 -5.20 11.74
C CYS A 127 -14.87 -6.11 11.44
N ASN A 128 -14.67 -6.52 10.19
CA ASN A 128 -13.63 -7.48 9.79
C ASN A 128 -12.49 -6.81 9.00
N PRO A 129 -11.25 -7.33 9.09
CA PRO A 129 -10.15 -6.83 8.26
C PRO A 129 -10.37 -7.25 6.80
N HIS A 130 -10.25 -6.30 5.88
CA HIS A 130 -10.21 -6.57 4.46
C HIS A 130 -8.78 -6.41 3.94
N TYR A 131 -8.24 -7.43 3.27
CA TYR A 131 -6.87 -7.39 2.74
C TYR A 131 -6.88 -7.17 1.24
N SER A 132 -6.04 -6.26 0.78
CA SER A 132 -5.74 -6.07 -0.64
C SER A 132 -4.24 -6.05 -0.86
N PHE A 133 -3.82 -6.54 -2.03
CA PHE A 133 -2.42 -6.68 -2.38
C PHE A 133 -2.16 -5.97 -3.70
N SER A 134 -1.13 -5.14 -3.75
CA SER A 134 -0.78 -4.40 -4.96
C SER A 134 0.72 -4.26 -5.10
N ARG A 135 1.20 -4.28 -6.34
CA ARG A 135 2.59 -3.93 -6.65
C ARG A 135 2.72 -2.40 -6.62
N LEU A 136 3.65 -1.89 -5.80
CA LEU A 136 3.86 -0.46 -5.62
C LEU A 136 4.95 0.11 -6.53
N ASP A 137 5.88 -0.74 -6.99
CA ASP A 137 6.90 -0.32 -7.95
C ASP A 137 6.33 -0.28 -9.38
N ASN A 138 6.68 0.79 -10.10
CA ASN A 138 6.09 1.11 -11.39
C ASN A 138 6.64 0.20 -12.51
N LYS A 139 5.86 -0.82 -12.90
CA LYS A 139 6.19 -1.72 -14.02
C LYS A 139 6.09 -1.02 -15.39
N SER A 140 5.30 0.05 -15.50
CA SER A 140 4.96 0.77 -16.74
C SER A 140 5.85 1.98 -17.03
N ALA A 141 6.92 2.20 -16.25
CA ALA A 141 8.00 3.08 -16.68
C ALA A 141 8.90 2.31 -17.66
N GLU A 142 8.46 2.17 -18.92
CA GLU A 142 9.09 1.43 -20.03
C GLU A 142 10.56 1.80 -20.34
N THR A 143 11.18 2.71 -19.56
CA THR A 143 12.55 3.19 -19.78
C THR A 143 13.29 3.57 -18.49
N SER A 144 12.92 3.03 -17.32
CA SER A 144 13.69 3.35 -16.10
C SER A 144 14.97 2.51 -15.99
N ILE A 145 16.12 3.19 -15.89
CA ILE A 145 17.48 2.63 -15.69
C ILE A 145 17.58 1.80 -14.38
N SER A 146 16.55 1.86 -13.53
CA SER A 146 16.45 1.21 -12.23
C SER A 146 15.13 0.43 -12.11
N SER A 147 14.88 -0.53 -13.01
CA SER A 147 13.83 -1.52 -12.80
C SER A 147 14.17 -2.41 -11.59
N GLY A 148 13.22 -2.55 -10.67
CA GLY A 148 13.32 -3.42 -9.49
C GLY A 148 13.81 -2.74 -8.20
N TYR A 149 14.09 -3.55 -7.17
CA TYR A 149 14.50 -3.09 -5.83
C TYR A 149 15.77 -3.80 -5.37
N ASN A 150 16.82 -3.02 -5.10
CA ASN A 150 18.07 -3.54 -4.57
C ASN A 150 18.76 -2.53 -3.66
N PHE A 151 19.56 -3.02 -2.72
CA PHE A 151 20.39 -2.21 -1.87
C PHE A 151 21.73 -2.89 -1.61
N ARG A 152 22.71 -2.10 -1.17
CA ARG A 152 24.06 -2.57 -0.83
C ARG A 152 24.33 -2.34 0.64
N PHE A 153 24.87 -3.34 1.31
CA PHE A 153 25.37 -3.24 2.66
C PHE A 153 26.68 -4.01 2.77
N ALA A 154 27.50 -3.68 3.77
CA ALA A 154 28.78 -4.33 3.98
C ALA A 154 28.90 -4.85 5.42
N LYS A 155 29.53 -6.00 5.56
CA LYS A 155 29.99 -6.51 6.85
C LYS A 155 31.48 -6.19 6.95
N TYR A 156 31.89 -5.48 7.99
CA TYR A 156 33.26 -5.04 8.21
C TYR A 156 33.96 -5.95 9.22
N TYR A 157 35.23 -6.21 8.98
CA TYR A 157 36.07 -7.12 9.76
C TYR A 157 37.48 -6.54 9.85
N ARG A 158 38.26 -7.06 10.79
CA ARG A 158 39.68 -6.75 10.97
C ARG A 158 40.43 -8.06 11.19
N ASP A 159 41.54 -8.23 10.49
CA ASP A 159 42.38 -9.43 10.63
C ASP A 159 43.34 -9.33 11.85
N ALA A 160 44.12 -10.39 12.07
CA ALA A 160 45.09 -10.45 13.16
C ALA A 160 46.28 -9.48 12.99
N GLU A 161 46.54 -9.02 11.75
CA GLU A 161 47.59 -8.05 11.41
C GLU A 161 47.10 -6.60 11.53
N GLY A 162 45.81 -6.40 11.85
CA GLY A 162 45.19 -5.10 12.04
C GLY A 162 44.66 -4.45 10.75
N VAL A 163 44.62 -5.19 9.64
CA VAL A 163 44.12 -4.70 8.35
C VAL A 163 42.59 -4.82 8.31
N ASP A 164 41.93 -3.72 7.97
CA ASP A 164 40.47 -3.69 7.80
C ASP A 164 40.06 -4.30 6.45
N TYR A 165 39.12 -5.23 6.47
CA TYR A 165 38.53 -5.83 5.27
C TYR A 165 37.00 -5.89 5.38
N ARG A 166 36.31 -6.05 4.23
CA ARG A 166 34.85 -6.11 4.23
C ARG A 166 34.28 -7.08 3.21
N THR A 167 33.12 -7.62 3.55
CA THR A 167 32.26 -8.36 2.62
C THR A 167 31.14 -7.44 2.17
N LEU A 168 31.20 -6.96 0.92
CA LEU A 168 30.14 -6.17 0.31
C LEU A 168 29.06 -7.11 -0.25
N ILE A 169 27.81 -6.86 0.13
CA ILE A 169 26.64 -7.63 -0.31
C ILE A 169 25.69 -6.69 -1.03
N LYS A 170 25.35 -7.03 -2.27
CA LYS A 170 24.24 -6.41 -3.00
C LYS A 170 23.05 -7.35 -2.94
N ALA A 171 22.02 -6.95 -2.22
CA ALA A 171 20.79 -7.73 -2.06
C ALA A 171 19.71 -7.24 -3.03
N TYR A 172 19.10 -8.20 -3.71
CA TYR A 172 17.86 -8.02 -4.47
C TYR A 172 16.77 -8.76 -3.72
N GLY A 173 15.58 -8.17 -3.64
CA GLY A 173 14.50 -8.78 -2.90
C GLY A 173 13.19 -8.03 -3.03
N ILE A 174 12.15 -8.62 -2.45
CA ILE A 174 10.81 -8.07 -2.42
C ILE A 174 10.63 -7.37 -1.07
N ARG A 175 10.34 -6.08 -1.10
CA ARG A 175 9.96 -5.30 0.08
C ARG A 175 8.45 -5.36 0.26
N PHE A 176 7.98 -5.72 1.43
CA PHE A 176 6.56 -5.75 1.78
C PHE A 176 6.24 -4.59 2.71
N ASP A 177 5.38 -3.68 2.26
CA ASP A 177 4.92 -2.54 3.05
C ASP A 177 3.50 -2.79 3.54
N VAL A 178 3.36 -3.03 4.85
CA VAL A 178 2.06 -3.25 5.48
C VAL A 178 1.42 -1.90 5.80
N MET A 179 0.35 -1.56 5.06
CA MET A 179 -0.38 -0.31 5.18
C MET A 179 -1.74 -0.58 5.81
N VAL A 180 -2.03 0.08 6.93
CA VAL A 180 -3.27 -0.15 7.69
C VAL A 180 -4.11 1.11 7.62
N ASN A 181 -5.30 0.98 7.04
CA ASN A 181 -6.29 2.04 6.94
C ASN A 181 -7.56 1.63 7.67
N GLY A 182 -8.31 2.61 8.17
CA GLY A 182 -9.57 2.30 8.79
C GLY A 182 -10.46 3.52 8.95
N LYS A 183 -11.76 3.27 8.86
CA LYS A 183 -12.82 4.25 9.11
C LYS A 183 -13.84 3.59 10.04
N ALA A 184 -14.24 4.31 11.07
CA ALA A 184 -15.32 3.88 11.94
C ALA A 184 -16.46 4.91 11.94
N GLY A 185 -17.68 4.42 11.77
CA GLY A 185 -18.91 5.19 11.97
C GLY A 185 -19.61 4.71 13.23
N LYS A 186 -20.25 5.63 13.96
CA LYS A 186 -21.20 5.32 15.03
C LYS A 186 -22.26 6.40 15.04
N PHE A 187 -23.50 6.04 15.29
CA PHE A 187 -24.61 6.96 15.38
C PHE A 187 -24.31 8.10 16.36
N ASN A 188 -24.62 9.32 15.93
CA ASN A 188 -24.53 10.51 16.75
C ASN A 188 -25.67 11.46 16.38
N ILE A 189 -26.36 11.99 17.39
CA ILE A 189 -27.50 12.87 17.20
C ILE A 189 -27.12 14.21 16.54
N ILE A 190 -25.94 14.75 16.82
CA ILE A 190 -25.49 16.06 16.31
C ILE A 190 -25.38 16.08 14.77
N PRO A 191 -24.59 15.22 14.10
CA PRO A 191 -24.54 15.19 12.63
C PRO A 191 -25.87 14.75 12.01
N THR A 192 -26.69 13.98 12.74
CA THR A 192 -28.03 13.59 12.27
C THR A 192 -28.95 14.79 12.15
N ILE A 193 -29.04 15.63 13.20
CA ILE A 193 -29.84 16.86 13.18
C ILE A 193 -29.33 17.81 12.09
N ILE A 194 -28.01 18.02 11.99
CA ILE A 194 -27.42 18.89 10.96
C ILE A 194 -27.80 18.43 9.55
N ASN A 195 -27.73 17.11 9.27
CA ASN A 195 -28.11 16.57 7.97
C ASN A 195 -29.60 16.71 7.68
N ILE A 196 -30.48 16.50 8.69
CA ILE A 196 -31.93 16.72 8.55
C ILE A 196 -32.22 18.20 8.26
N SER A 197 -31.63 19.12 9.03
CA SER A 197 -31.79 20.56 8.82
C SER A 197 -31.28 21.01 7.46
N SER A 198 -30.13 20.50 7.02
CA SER A 198 -29.58 20.78 5.68
C SER A 198 -30.48 20.25 4.57
N GLY A 199 -31.03 19.05 4.75
CA GLY A 199 -32.01 18.46 3.83
C GLY A 199 -33.30 19.29 3.73
N LEU A 200 -33.84 19.76 4.86
CA LEU A 200 -35.01 20.64 4.89
C LEU A 200 -34.73 22.00 4.23
N ALA A 201 -33.56 22.59 4.47
CA ALA A 201 -33.16 23.84 3.80
C ALA A 201 -33.09 23.68 2.28
N LEU A 202 -32.60 22.53 1.80
CA LEU A 202 -32.51 22.23 0.37
C LEU A 202 -33.90 22.16 -0.31
N MET A 203 -34.97 21.81 0.41
CA MET A 203 -36.33 21.83 -0.15
C MET A 203 -36.77 23.22 -0.62
N GLY A 204 -36.22 24.30 -0.05
CA GLY A 204 -36.49 25.67 -0.50
C GLY A 204 -36.06 25.94 -1.95
N ALA A 205 -35.01 25.26 -2.44
CA ALA A 205 -34.61 25.35 -3.85
C ALA A 205 -35.68 24.79 -4.80
N GLY A 206 -36.42 23.76 -4.37
CA GLY A 206 -37.53 23.20 -5.12
C GLY A 206 -38.69 24.19 -5.26
N ALA A 207 -39.06 24.87 -4.16
CA ALA A 207 -40.08 25.92 -4.20
C ALA A 207 -39.68 27.07 -5.13
N PHE A 208 -38.42 27.51 -5.06
CA PHE A 208 -37.88 28.53 -5.98
C PHE A 208 -37.96 28.09 -7.45
N PHE A 209 -37.59 26.84 -7.75
CA PHE A 209 -37.67 26.32 -9.11
C PHE A 209 -39.12 26.22 -9.61
N CYS A 210 -40.02 25.69 -8.79
CA CYS A 210 -41.45 25.65 -9.11
C CYS A 210 -42.03 27.04 -9.37
N ASP A 211 -41.65 28.04 -8.57
CA ASP A 211 -42.01 29.44 -8.77
C ASP A 211 -41.49 29.98 -10.11
N LEU A 212 -40.22 29.70 -10.45
CA LEU A 212 -39.63 30.14 -11.71
C LEU A 212 -40.37 29.55 -12.91
N VAL A 213 -40.70 28.26 -12.87
CA VAL A 213 -41.47 27.59 -13.94
C VAL A 213 -42.89 28.18 -14.03
N LEU A 214 -43.60 28.29 -12.91
CA LEU A 214 -44.99 28.75 -12.86
C LEU A 214 -45.14 30.20 -13.33
N LEU A 215 -44.20 31.07 -12.94
CA LEU A 215 -44.28 32.51 -13.20
C LEU A 215 -43.71 32.92 -14.55
N TYR A 216 -42.82 32.13 -15.17
CA TYR A 216 -42.12 32.55 -16.40
C TYR A 216 -42.26 31.59 -17.59
N LEU A 217 -42.51 30.29 -17.37
CA LEU A 217 -42.50 29.30 -18.47
C LEU A 217 -43.90 28.81 -18.88
N ILE A 218 -44.90 28.88 -18.00
CA ILE A 218 -46.26 28.38 -18.28
C ILE A 218 -47.07 29.42 -19.07
N LYS A 219 -47.92 28.97 -20.00
CA LYS A 219 -48.77 29.82 -20.86
C LYS A 219 -49.66 30.83 -20.10
N LYS A 220 -50.07 30.52 -18.86
CA LYS A 220 -50.86 31.41 -17.99
C LYS A 220 -50.00 32.18 -16.96
N SER A 221 -48.70 32.34 -17.21
CA SER A 221 -47.74 33.02 -16.33
C SER A 221 -48.22 34.40 -15.83
N ASN A 222 -48.78 35.22 -16.72
CA ASN A 222 -49.29 36.55 -16.38
C ASN A 222 -50.42 36.52 -15.32
N PHE A 223 -51.29 35.50 -15.36
CA PHE A 223 -52.34 35.31 -14.36
C PHE A 223 -51.74 34.98 -12.98
N TYR A 224 -50.76 34.08 -12.94
CA TYR A 224 -50.11 33.69 -11.69
C TYR A 224 -49.24 34.82 -11.11
N ARG A 225 -48.55 35.61 -11.96
CA ARG A 225 -47.80 36.80 -11.50
C ARG A 225 -48.71 37.84 -10.88
N GLY A 226 -49.87 38.13 -11.49
CA GLY A 226 -50.86 39.07 -10.93
C GLY A 226 -51.55 38.60 -9.65
N LYS A 227 -51.48 37.31 -9.31
CA LYS A 227 -51.94 36.78 -8.01
C LYS A 227 -50.85 36.72 -6.95
N LYS A 228 -49.58 36.64 -7.36
CA LYS A 228 -48.43 36.55 -6.45
C LYS A 228 -47.90 37.91 -6.02
N TYR A 229 -47.83 38.87 -6.93
CA TYR A 229 -47.27 40.19 -6.68
C TYR A 229 -48.40 41.22 -6.56
N GLU A 230 -48.39 42.00 -5.49
CA GLU A 230 -49.24 43.18 -5.30
C GLU A 230 -48.36 44.42 -5.49
N GLU A 231 -48.69 45.26 -6.47
CA GLU A 231 -47.94 46.49 -6.75
C GLU A 231 -48.34 47.57 -5.74
N VAL A 232 -47.38 48.03 -4.95
CA VAL A 232 -47.55 49.18 -4.05
C VAL A 232 -46.88 50.39 -4.70
N LYS A 233 -47.63 51.50 -4.82
CA LYS A 233 -47.15 52.79 -5.32
C LYS A 233 -46.75 53.71 -4.19
#